data_AF-A0A2P5ECK5-F1
#
_entry.id   AF-A0A2P5ECK5-F1
#
_cell.length_a   1.000
_cell.length_b   1.000
_cell.length_c   1.000
_cell.angle_alpha   90.00
_cell.angle_beta   90.00
_cell.angle_gamma   90.00
#
_symmetry.space_group_name_H-M   'P 1'
#
loop_
_entity.id
_entity.type
_entity.pdbx_description
1 polymer ?
#
loop_
_entity_poly.entity_id
_entity_poly.type
_entity_poly.pdbx_seq_one_letter_code
_entity_poly.pdbx_strand_id
1 'polypeptide(L)'
;MMIEDPNYWGSDCRKSILQVLGEELSESKFPITLLNITQLSSYRKDAHPAVYKKHWGPLTSKELANPMKYADCIHWCLPGVQDNWNELFYTKLFYT
;
A
#
# COMPACT_ATOMS: atom_id res chain seq x y z
N MET A 1 -9.16 6.18 11.93
CA MET A 1 -9.58 7.43 11.28
C MET A 1 -10.16 7.04 9.93
N MET A 2 -11.46 7.19 9.73
CA MET A 2 -12.07 6.93 8.42
C MET A 2 -11.84 8.15 7.53
N ILE A 3 -11.53 7.91 6.26
CA ILE A 3 -11.38 8.97 5.27
C ILE A 3 -12.77 9.21 4.68
N GLU A 4 -13.34 10.37 4.95
CA GLU A 4 -14.72 10.71 4.55
C GLU A 4 -14.78 11.54 3.27
N ASP A 5 -13.67 12.14 2.84
CA ASP A 5 -13.61 12.94 1.61
C ASP A 5 -13.73 12.02 0.38
N PRO A 6 -14.80 12.15 -0.43
CA PRO A 6 -14.98 11.35 -1.64
C PRO A 6 -13.93 11.65 -2.72
N ASN A 7 -13.27 12.82 -2.65
CA ASN A 7 -12.20 13.21 -3.56
C ASN A 7 -10.81 12.92 -2.98
N TYR A 8 -10.73 12.20 -1.87
CA TYR A 8 -9.47 11.90 -1.23
C TYR A 8 -8.53 11.20 -2.22
N TRP A 9 -7.28 11.69 -2.26
CA TRP A 9 -6.21 11.09 -2.99
C TRP A 9 -4.92 11.25 -2.17
N GLY A 10 -4.29 10.13 -1.81
CA GLY A 10 -3.12 10.15 -0.94
C GLY A 10 -2.00 11.01 -1.52
N SER A 11 -1.35 11.83 -0.69
CA SER A 11 -0.22 12.67 -1.10
C SER A 11 0.90 11.87 -1.76
N ASP A 12 1.13 10.65 -1.27
CA ASP A 12 2.18 9.76 -1.78
C ASP A 12 1.74 8.96 -3.03
N CYS A 13 0.47 9.04 -3.43
CA CYS A 13 -0.11 8.31 -4.55
C CYS A 13 0.08 9.05 -5.88
N ARG A 14 1.30 9.35 -6.32
CA ARG A 14 1.52 10.24 -7.47
C ARG A 14 0.80 9.80 -8.77
N LYS A 15 -0.22 10.57 -9.19
CA LYS A 15 -0.98 10.33 -10.43
C LYS A 15 -0.11 10.35 -11.68
N SER A 16 0.90 11.22 -11.72
CA SER A 16 1.86 11.32 -12.82
C SER A 16 2.63 10.01 -13.03
N ILE A 17 2.99 9.30 -11.96
CA ILE A 17 3.68 8.01 -12.07
C ILE A 17 2.74 6.95 -12.63
N LEU A 18 1.49 6.91 -12.16
CA LEU A 18 0.48 5.97 -12.68
C LEU A 18 0.17 6.23 -14.15
N GLN A 19 0.17 7.49 -14.57
CA GLN A 19 0.00 7.88 -15.96
C GLN A 19 1.15 7.36 -16.84
N VAL A 20 2.41 7.63 -16.44
CA VAL A 20 3.58 7.14 -17.17
C VAL A 20 3.59 5.60 -17.22
N LEU A 21 3.24 4.92 -16.11
CA LEU A 21 3.10 3.47 -16.13
C LEU A 21 2.05 3.00 -17.14
N GLY A 22 0.91 3.69 -17.24
CA GLY A 22 -0.11 3.38 -18.24
C GLY A 22 0.38 3.55 -19.68
N GLU A 23 1.09 4.65 -19.95
CA GLU A 23 1.68 4.96 -21.25
C GLU A 23 2.72 3.89 -21.64
N GLU A 24 3.73 3.68 -20.81
CA GLU A 24 4.83 2.74 -21.08
C GLU A 24 4.35 1.28 -21.22
N LEU A 25 3.41 0.85 -20.36
CA LEU A 25 2.88 -0.52 -20.43
C LEU A 25 2.01 -0.75 -21.66
N SER A 26 1.38 0.31 -22.20
CA SER A 26 0.57 0.23 -23.42
C SER A 26 1.41 0.02 -24.68
N GLU A 27 2.67 0.49 -24.69
CA GLU A 27 3.61 0.32 -25.80
C GLU A 27 4.36 -1.03 -25.75
N SER A 28 4.15 -1.81 -24.69
CA SER A 28 4.77 -3.12 -24.53
C SER A 28 4.36 -4.08 -25.64
N LYS A 29 5.36 -4.79 -26.19
CA LYS A 29 5.13 -5.89 -27.14
C LYS A 29 4.40 -7.08 -26.52
N PHE A 30 4.47 -7.21 -25.20
CA PHE A 30 3.82 -8.27 -24.44
C PHE A 30 2.58 -7.73 -23.74
N PRO A 31 1.48 -8.50 -23.66
CA PRO A 31 0.30 -8.08 -22.93
C PRO A 31 0.62 -7.97 -21.43
N ILE A 32 0.64 -6.74 -20.91
CA ILE A 32 0.85 -6.46 -19.49
C ILE A 32 -0.42 -5.83 -18.94
N THR A 33 -0.93 -6.40 -17.84
CA THR A 33 -2.05 -5.83 -17.09
C THR A 33 -1.53 -5.18 -15.81
N LEU A 34 -1.76 -3.88 -15.65
CA LEU A 34 -1.44 -3.17 -14.42
C LEU A 34 -2.51 -3.45 -13.35
N LEU A 35 -2.09 -4.04 -12.22
CA LEU A 35 -2.93 -4.14 -11.03
C LEU A 35 -2.82 -2.84 -10.22
N ASN A 36 -3.71 -1.87 -10.48
CA ASN A 36 -3.67 -0.57 -9.81
C ASN A 36 -4.23 -0.65 -8.37
N ILE A 37 -3.34 -0.98 -7.42
CA ILE A 37 -3.62 -1.08 -5.99
C ILE A 37 -3.35 0.23 -5.22
N THR A 38 -2.86 1.28 -5.88
CA THR A 38 -2.31 2.48 -5.21
C THR A 38 -3.37 3.22 -4.39
N GLN A 39 -4.47 3.61 -5.04
CA GLN A 39 -5.53 4.40 -4.40
C GLN A 39 -6.22 3.63 -3.28
N LEU A 40 -6.62 2.37 -3.53
CA LEU A 40 -7.30 1.56 -2.51
C LEU A 40 -6.41 1.32 -1.29
N SER A 41 -5.10 1.12 -1.49
CA SER A 41 -4.16 0.91 -0.38
C SER A 41 -3.96 2.18 0.43
N SER A 42 -4.05 3.35 -0.20
CA SER A 42 -3.90 4.65 0.48
C SER A 42 -5.00 4.96 1.50
N TYR A 43 -6.16 4.30 1.38
CA TYR A 43 -7.23 4.36 2.37
C TYR A 43 -6.88 3.57 3.64
N ARG A 44 -5.95 2.61 3.56
CA ARG A 44 -5.68 1.63 4.61
C ARG A 44 -4.51 2.00 5.52
N LYS A 45 -4.37 3.28 5.90
CA LYS A 45 -3.28 3.72 6.82
C LYS A 45 -3.28 2.98 8.17
N ASP A 46 -4.42 2.40 8.55
CA ASP A 46 -4.62 1.57 9.73
C ASP A 46 -3.91 0.21 9.67
N ALA A 47 -3.56 -0.28 8.48
CA ALA A 47 -3.09 -1.65 8.29
C ALA A 47 -1.55 -1.81 8.31
N HIS A 48 -0.83 -0.73 8.61
CA HIS A 48 0.61 -0.78 8.83
C HIS A 48 0.95 -1.34 10.22
N PRO A 49 2.10 -2.02 10.38
CA PRO A 49 2.53 -2.54 11.68
C PRO A 49 2.90 -1.44 12.68
N ALA A 50 3.12 -0.20 12.22
CA ALA A 50 3.55 0.90 13.07
C ALA A 50 4.78 0.50 13.90
N VAL A 51 4.74 0.63 15.23
CA VAL A 51 5.85 0.23 16.10
C VAL A 51 5.93 -1.29 16.32
N TYR A 52 4.93 -2.06 15.91
CA TYR A 52 4.84 -3.52 16.10
C TYR A 52 5.54 -4.31 14.98
N LYS A 53 6.68 -3.80 14.49
CA LYS A 53 7.56 -4.52 13.57
C LYS A 53 8.66 -5.27 14.32
N LYS A 54 9.43 -6.08 13.61
CA LYS A 54 10.68 -6.63 14.12
C LYS A 54 11.69 -5.49 14.34
N HIS A 55 12.18 -5.38 15.57
CA HIS A 55 13.30 -4.50 15.92
C HIS A 55 14.56 -5.33 16.15
N TRP A 56 15.73 -4.73 15.94
CA TRP A 56 17.03 -5.39 16.15
C TRP A 56 17.36 -5.63 17.64
N GLY A 57 16.59 -5.03 18.54
CA GLY A 57 16.61 -5.24 19.98
C GLY A 57 15.28 -4.78 20.60
N PRO A 58 15.03 -5.08 21.89
CA PRO A 58 13.83 -4.62 22.57
C PRO A 58 13.81 -3.08 22.62
N LEU A 59 12.68 -2.49 22.25
CA LEU A 59 12.49 -1.04 22.38
C LEU A 59 12.28 -0.66 23.84
N THR A 60 12.85 0.47 24.24
CA THR A 60 12.53 1.10 25.51
C THR A 60 11.13 1.73 25.46
N SER A 61 10.51 1.96 26.63
CA SER A 61 9.19 2.63 26.70
C SER A 61 9.17 4.01 26.04
N LYS A 62 10.31 4.73 26.04
CA LYS A 62 10.46 6.03 25.39
C LYS A 62 10.44 5.92 23.86
N GLU A 63 11.00 4.84 23.32
CA GLU A 63 11.03 4.58 21.88
C GLU A 63 9.66 4.11 21.38
N LEU A 64 8.98 3.25 22.15
CA LEU A 64 7.58 2.88 21.89
C LEU A 64 6.65 4.10 21.88
N ALA A 65 6.92 5.09 22.75
CA ALA A 65 6.17 6.35 22.78
C ALA A 65 6.52 7.32 21.63
N ASN A 66 7.49 7.01 20.76
CA ASN A 66 7.90 7.85 19.63
C ASN A 66 7.63 7.17 18.27
N PRO A 67 6.36 7.04 17.86
CA PRO A 67 6.01 6.41 16.59
C PRO A 67 6.61 7.16 15.39
N MET A 68 6.81 8.48 15.46
CA MET A 68 7.40 9.25 14.37
C MET A 68 8.78 8.75 13.93
N LYS A 69 9.56 8.16 14.85
CA LYS A 69 10.90 7.62 14.57
C LYS A 69 10.93 6.10 14.43
N TYR A 70 10.06 5.39 15.15
CA TYR A 70 10.13 3.93 15.27
C TYR A 70 9.02 3.18 14.55
N ALA A 71 7.99 3.87 14.06
CA ALA A 71 6.94 3.25 13.28
C ALA A 71 7.43 2.87 11.88
N ASP A 72 6.89 1.77 11.38
CA ASP A 72 6.97 1.37 10.00
C ASP A 72 5.65 1.69 9.30
N CYS A 73 5.72 2.60 8.34
CA CYS A 73 4.59 3.08 7.54
C CYS A 73 4.70 2.63 6.07
N ILE A 74 5.53 1.64 5.77
CA ILE A 74 5.78 1.14 4.41
C ILE A 74 5.27 -0.30 4.29
N HIS A 75 5.55 -1.13 5.30
CA HIS A 75 5.13 -2.52 5.30
C HIS A 75 3.69 -2.69 5.80
N TRP A 76 3.11 -3.87 5.59
CA TRP A 76 1.74 -4.19 5.94
C TRP A 76 1.70 -5.32 6.96
N CYS A 77 0.74 -5.26 7.89
CA CYS A 77 0.42 -6.42 8.71
C CYS A 77 -0.18 -7.56 7.87
N LEU A 78 0.00 -8.78 8.35
CA LEU A 78 -0.67 -9.98 7.86
C LEU A 78 -1.47 -10.64 9.00
N PRO A 79 -2.74 -11.01 8.78
CA PRO A 79 -3.56 -10.73 7.58
C PRO A 79 -3.82 -9.23 7.39
N GLY A 80 -4.06 -8.76 6.17
CA GLY A 80 -4.18 -7.33 5.86
C GLY A 80 -4.36 -6.95 4.39
N VAL A 81 -3.87 -5.76 4.01
CA VAL A 81 -4.10 -5.17 2.68
C VAL A 81 -3.56 -6.05 1.54
N GLN A 82 -2.48 -6.78 1.80
CA GLN A 82 -1.87 -7.68 0.83
C GLN A 82 -2.80 -8.85 0.45
N ASP A 83 -3.72 -9.25 1.31
CA ASP A 83 -4.70 -10.29 1.00
C ASP A 83 -5.66 -9.80 -0.09
N ASN A 84 -6.14 -8.56 0.00
CA ASN A 84 -6.97 -7.95 -1.05
C ASN A 84 -6.22 -7.81 -2.38
N TRP A 85 -4.91 -7.52 -2.35
CA TRP A 85 -4.12 -7.49 -3.58
C TRP A 85 -4.06 -8.87 -4.23
N ASN A 86 -3.89 -9.91 -3.43
CA ASN A 86 -3.88 -11.30 -3.90
C ASN A 86 -5.25 -11.72 -4.44
N GLU A 87 -6.36 -11.28 -3.83
CA GLU A 87 -7.71 -11.51 -4.35
C GLU A 87 -7.94 -10.84 -5.72
N LEU A 88 -7.50 -9.59 -5.88
CA LEU A 88 -7.58 -8.89 -7.16
C LEU A 88 -6.71 -9.57 -8.22
N PHE A 89 -5.50 -10.01 -7.83
CA PHE A 89 -4.60 -10.76 -8.71
C PHE A 89 -5.22 -12.10 -9.13
N TYR A 90 -5.75 -12.87 -8.18
CA TYR A 90 -6.43 -14.14 -8.44
C TYR A 90 -7.63 -13.94 -9.38
N THR A 91 -8.41 -12.87 -9.17
CA THR A 91 -9.52 -12.50 -10.06
C THR A 91 -9.03 -12.21 -11.47
N LYS A 92 -7.90 -11.51 -11.63
CA LYS A 92 -7.29 -11.23 -12.94
C LYS A 92 -6.70 -12.46 -13.63
N LEU A 93 -6.29 -13.48 -12.89
CA LEU A 93 -5.78 -14.72 -13.49
C LEU A 93 -6.88 -15.66 -13.98
N PHE A 94 -8.00 -15.71 -13.28
CA PHE A 94 -8.99 -16.79 -13.47
C PHE A 94 -10.38 -16.32 -13.88
N TYR A 95 -10.70 -15.03 -13.75
CA TYR A 95 -12.07 -14.52 -13.94
C TYR A 95 -12.16 -13.27 -14.83
N THR A 96 -11.04 -12.75 -15.34
CA THR A 96 -11.01 -11.64 -16.30
C THR A 96 -10.23 -12.06 -17.53
#